data_AF-R6JNX1-F1
#
_entry.id   AF-R6JNX1-F1
#
_cell.length_a   1.000
_cell.length_b   1.000
_cell.length_c   1.000
_cell.angle_alpha   90.00
_cell.angle_beta   90.00
_cell.angle_gamma   90.00
#
_symmetry.space_group_name_H-M   'P 1'
#
loop_
_entity.id
_entity.type
_entity.pdbx_description
1 polymer ?
#
loop_
_entity_poly.entity_id
_entity_poly.type
_entity_poly.pdbx_seq_one_letter_code
_entity_poly.pdbx_strand_id
1 'polypeptide(L)'
;MMKESMIQVICGPGRGKTTSAIGRGLTALTKGKCVYMVQFLKGALDADNMEIIQRLEPEFKMFRFEKTPVFFDRLTEEEKAEARICILNGLNFARKVLVTGECDVLILDEILGILDEGVISGEELCAIIAQARNAQIQLILTGTIYPECLNGHVDEVTRIQTRYE
;
A
#
# COMPACT_ATOMS: atom_id res chain seq x y z
N MET A 1 8.52 18.42 18.57
CA MET A 1 9.07 17.96 17.27
C MET A 1 7.91 17.81 16.32
N MET A 2 7.95 18.45 15.15
CA MET A 2 6.92 18.26 14.12
C MET A 2 6.99 16.80 13.65
N LYS A 3 5.85 16.10 13.56
CA LYS A 3 5.82 14.78 12.91
C LYS A 3 6.12 15.04 11.44
N GLU A 4 7.29 14.61 10.96
CA GLU A 4 7.60 14.62 9.53
C GLU A 4 6.82 13.47 8.87
N SER A 5 5.79 13.82 8.10
CA SER A 5 5.05 12.93 7.21
C SER A 5 5.92 12.58 6.01
N MET A 6 6.71 11.52 6.17
CA MET A 6 7.57 10.99 5.12
C MET A 6 6.75 10.12 4.16
N ILE A 7 6.84 10.42 2.87
CA ILE A 7 6.20 9.71 1.76
C ILE A 7 7.26 8.91 1.01
N GLN A 8 7.12 7.59 1.02
CA GLN A 8 8.11 6.65 0.49
C GLN A 8 7.51 5.80 -0.61
N VAL A 9 8.29 5.51 -1.64
CA VAL A 9 7.92 4.58 -2.70
C VAL A 9 8.94 3.45 -2.78
N ILE A 10 8.48 2.20 -2.73
CA ILE A 10 9.31 1.01 -2.93
C ILE A 10 8.85 0.33 -4.21
N CYS A 11 9.64 0.47 -5.27
CA CYS A 11 9.26 0.04 -6.61
C CYS A 11 10.33 -0.80 -7.31
N GLY A 12 10.03 -1.28 -8.50
CA GLY A 12 10.96 -2.00 -9.37
C GLY A 12 10.60 -3.48 -9.60
N PRO A 13 11.26 -4.12 -10.58
CA PRO A 13 10.93 -5.49 -11.01
C PRO A 13 11.43 -6.57 -10.02
N GLY A 14 12.21 -6.20 -9.01
CA GLY A 14 12.73 -7.14 -8.02
C GLY A 14 11.70 -7.62 -7.01
N ARG A 15 12.05 -8.74 -6.36
CA ARG A 15 11.31 -9.31 -5.22
C ARG A 15 11.70 -8.59 -3.92
N GLY A 16 10.75 -8.50 -2.98
CA GLY A 16 11.00 -7.93 -1.64
C GLY A 16 10.44 -6.53 -1.38
N LYS A 17 9.67 -5.94 -2.31
CA LYS A 17 9.02 -4.63 -2.11
C LYS A 17 8.08 -4.64 -0.90
N THR A 18 7.12 -5.56 -0.89
CA THR A 18 6.20 -5.76 0.24
C THR A 18 6.95 -6.08 1.54
N THR A 19 7.94 -6.96 1.49
CA THR A 19 8.75 -7.32 2.68
C THR A 19 9.50 -6.11 3.24
N SER A 20 10.03 -5.25 2.37
CA SER A 20 10.67 -4.00 2.78
C SER A 20 9.66 -3.04 3.42
N ALA A 21 8.47 -2.90 2.86
CA ALA A 21 7.39 -2.11 3.45
C ALA A 21 6.98 -2.63 4.84
N ILE A 22 6.79 -3.95 4.99
CA ILE A 22 6.51 -4.59 6.28
C ILE A 22 7.65 -4.32 7.27
N GLY A 23 8.91 -4.51 6.87
CA GLY A 23 10.07 -4.24 7.74
C GLY A 23 10.15 -2.79 8.22
N ARG A 24 9.79 -1.82 7.37
CA ARG A 24 9.66 -0.41 7.77
C ARG A 24 8.50 -0.20 8.75
N GLY A 25 7.37 -0.87 8.54
CA GLY A 25 6.26 -0.91 9.49
C GLY A 25 6.68 -1.48 10.86
N LEU A 26 7.37 -2.62 10.90
CA LEU A 26 7.90 -3.20 12.14
C LEU A 26 8.86 -2.24 12.86
N THR A 27 9.72 -1.54 12.11
CA THR A 27 10.61 -0.51 12.67
C THR A 27 9.84 0.68 13.25
N ALA A 28 8.64 0.98 12.73
CA ALA A 28 7.76 1.98 13.32
C ALA A 28 7.16 1.48 14.64
N LEU A 29 6.77 0.20 14.73
CA LEU A 29 6.27 -0.41 15.97
C LEU A 29 7.29 -0.31 17.11
N THR A 30 8.59 -0.52 16.83
CA THR A 30 9.65 -0.39 17.86
C THR A 30 9.78 1.04 18.40
N LYS A 31 9.16 2.03 17.74
CA LYS A 31 9.08 3.43 18.17
C LYS A 31 7.73 3.79 18.79
N GLY A 32 6.89 2.79 19.09
CA GLY A 32 5.56 2.97 19.68
C GLY A 32 4.52 3.56 18.71
N LYS A 33 4.72 3.41 17.40
CA LYS A 33 3.78 3.88 16.37
C LYS A 33 2.77 2.80 15.99
N CYS A 34 1.57 3.20 15.60
CA CYS A 34 0.57 2.32 15.00
C CYS A 34 0.71 2.28 13.47
N VAL A 35 0.58 1.08 12.88
CA VAL A 35 0.79 0.82 11.45
C VAL A 35 -0.42 0.14 10.85
N TYR A 36 -0.99 0.73 9.80
CA TYR A 36 -2.04 0.11 9.01
C TYR A 36 -1.49 -0.24 7.63
N MET A 37 -1.81 -1.42 7.12
CA MET A 37 -1.44 -1.88 5.79
C MET A 37 -2.67 -2.27 5.00
N VAL A 38 -2.83 -1.71 3.81
CA VAL A 38 -3.87 -2.09 2.84
C VAL A 38 -3.18 -2.75 1.65
N GLN A 39 -3.60 -3.96 1.28
CA GLN A 39 -3.03 -4.68 0.13
C GLN A 39 -4.01 -4.72 -1.03
N PHE A 40 -3.49 -4.49 -2.23
CA PHE A 40 -4.21 -4.55 -3.49
C PHE A 40 -3.63 -5.65 -4.40
N LEU A 41 -4.42 -6.11 -5.38
CA LEU A 41 -4.09 -7.01 -6.48
C LEU A 41 -3.66 -8.45 -6.12
N LYS A 42 -3.67 -8.83 -4.84
CA LYS A 42 -3.11 -10.11 -4.36
C LYS A 42 -4.12 -11.25 -4.25
N GLY A 43 -5.41 -10.98 -4.41
CA GLY A 43 -6.47 -11.94 -4.12
C GLY A 43 -6.52 -12.34 -2.64
N ALA A 44 -7.37 -13.31 -2.33
CA ALA A 44 -7.62 -13.80 -0.98
C ALA A 44 -6.76 -15.01 -0.57
N LEU A 45 -6.02 -15.66 -1.50
CA LEU A 45 -5.31 -16.93 -1.25
C LEU A 45 -4.22 -16.84 -0.19
N ASP A 46 -3.57 -15.69 -0.05
CA ASP A 46 -2.31 -15.58 0.70
C ASP A 46 -2.54 -15.21 2.18
N ALA A 47 -3.69 -15.57 2.75
CA ALA A 47 -4.04 -15.26 4.14
C ALA A 47 -3.20 -16.09 5.12
N ASP A 48 -2.95 -17.35 4.80
CA ASP A 48 -2.25 -18.31 5.66
C ASP A 48 -0.77 -17.94 5.90
N ASN A 49 -0.13 -17.26 4.95
CA ASN A 49 1.29 -16.85 5.06
C ASN A 49 1.52 -15.60 5.93
N MET A 50 0.46 -14.99 6.47
CA MET A 50 0.53 -13.71 7.19
C MET A 50 -0.05 -13.77 8.61
N GLU A 51 -0.36 -14.95 9.15
CA GLU A 51 -0.84 -15.11 10.54
C GLU A 51 0.09 -14.45 11.57
N ILE A 52 1.40 -14.47 11.31
CA ILE A 52 2.39 -13.83 12.19
C ILE A 52 2.19 -12.32 12.30
N ILE A 53 1.71 -11.66 11.25
CA ILE A 53 1.43 -10.21 11.26
C ILE A 53 0.17 -9.93 12.09
N GLN A 54 -0.84 -10.81 12.06
CA GLN A 54 -2.05 -10.65 12.87
C GLN A 54 -1.75 -10.70 14.38
N ARG A 55 -0.69 -11.41 14.80
CA ARG A 55 -0.23 -11.44 16.19
C ARG A 55 0.36 -10.11 16.68
N LEU A 56 0.56 -9.16 15.79
CA LEU A 56 1.05 -7.81 16.10
C LEU A 56 -0.10 -6.80 16.27
N GLU A 57 -1.34 -7.24 16.24
CA GLU A 57 -2.48 -6.39 16.61
C GLU A 57 -2.49 -6.10 18.12
N PRO A 58 -2.92 -4.89 18.54
CA PRO A 58 -3.54 -3.85 17.71
C PRO A 58 -2.56 -2.90 16.98
N GLU A 59 -1.25 -3.01 17.22
CA GLU A 59 -0.26 -2.04 16.74
C GLU A 59 0.03 -2.13 15.24
N PHE A 60 -0.09 -3.32 14.64
CA PHE A 60 -0.01 -3.52 13.19
C PHE A 60 -1.27 -4.21 12.67
N LYS A 61 -2.07 -3.50 11.88
CA LYS A 61 -3.29 -4.05 11.26
C LYS A 61 -3.14 -4.17 9.75
N MET A 62 -3.57 -5.30 9.20
CA MET A 62 -3.52 -5.57 7.77
C MET A 62 -4.93 -5.78 7.22
N PHE A 63 -5.24 -5.09 6.12
CA PHE A 63 -6.56 -5.08 5.50
C PHE A 63 -6.46 -5.55 4.04
N ARG A 64 -7.38 -6.43 3.66
CA ARG A 64 -7.59 -6.87 2.28
C ARG A 64 -9.08 -6.80 1.97
N PHE A 65 -9.40 -6.34 0.77
CA PHE A 65 -10.79 -6.12 0.34
C PHE A 65 -11.21 -7.03 -0.80
N GLU A 66 -10.25 -7.66 -1.49
CA GLU A 66 -10.49 -8.63 -2.55
C GLU A 66 -11.05 -9.94 -1.97
N LYS A 67 -12.09 -10.46 -2.63
CA LYS A 67 -12.83 -11.64 -2.18
C LYS A 67 -12.43 -12.90 -2.92
N THR A 68 -11.89 -12.75 -4.13
CA THR A 68 -11.53 -13.88 -4.99
C THR A 68 -10.12 -14.35 -4.65
N PRO A 69 -9.88 -15.67 -4.66
CA PRO A 69 -8.55 -16.21 -4.42
C PRO A 69 -7.54 -15.85 -5.53
N VAL A 70 -8.02 -15.46 -6.71
CA VAL A 70 -7.21 -15.31 -7.93
C VAL A 70 -6.60 -13.90 -8.02
N PHE A 71 -5.33 -13.81 -8.44
CA PHE A 71 -4.66 -12.55 -8.74
C PHE A 71 -5.38 -11.76 -9.83
N PHE A 72 -5.40 -10.43 -9.72
CA PHE A 72 -6.18 -9.55 -10.60
C PHE A 72 -5.87 -9.75 -12.10
N ASP A 73 -4.59 -9.98 -12.44
CA ASP A 73 -4.10 -10.20 -13.80
C ASP A 73 -4.58 -11.51 -14.45
N ARG A 74 -5.14 -12.43 -13.65
CA ARG A 74 -5.64 -13.74 -14.07
C ARG A 74 -7.17 -13.85 -14.10
N LEU A 75 -7.88 -12.78 -13.73
CA LEU A 75 -9.34 -12.71 -13.73
C LEU A 75 -9.91 -12.51 -15.14
N THR A 76 -11.13 -13.00 -15.38
CA THR A 76 -11.91 -12.60 -16.58
C THR A 76 -12.30 -11.12 -16.51
N GLU A 77 -12.77 -10.54 -17.61
CA GLU A 77 -13.18 -9.12 -17.60
C GLU A 77 -14.38 -8.86 -16.68
N GLU A 78 -15.31 -9.82 -16.57
CA GLU A 78 -16.42 -9.77 -15.61
C GLU A 78 -15.91 -9.80 -14.16
N GLU A 79 -14.98 -10.71 -13.85
CA GLU A 79 -14.38 -10.82 -12.52
C GLU A 79 -13.53 -9.59 -12.17
N LYS A 80 -12.84 -8.99 -13.15
CA LYS A 80 -12.11 -7.73 -12.97
C LYS A 80 -13.05 -6.59 -12.62
N ALA A 81 -14.26 -6.54 -13.17
CA ALA A 81 -15.25 -5.52 -12.81
C ALA A 81 -15.64 -5.61 -11.32
N GLU A 82 -15.82 -6.83 -10.79
CA GLU A 82 -16.08 -7.04 -9.36
C GLU A 82 -14.85 -6.73 -8.49
N ALA A 83 -13.66 -7.13 -8.94
CA ALA A 83 -12.42 -6.86 -8.24
C ALA A 83 -12.12 -5.36 -8.16
N ARG A 84 -12.43 -4.58 -9.22
CA ARG A 84 -12.34 -3.10 -9.21
C ARG A 84 -13.18 -2.48 -8.10
N ILE A 85 -14.41 -2.97 -7.88
CA ILE A 85 -15.25 -2.49 -6.77
C ILE A 85 -14.58 -2.77 -5.42
N CYS A 86 -13.99 -3.95 -5.25
CA CYS A 86 -13.26 -4.31 -4.03
C CYS A 86 -12.03 -3.44 -3.80
N ILE A 87 -11.24 -3.18 -4.85
CA ILE A 87 -10.08 -2.28 -4.82
C ILE A 87 -10.49 -0.87 -4.42
N LEU A 88 -11.56 -0.33 -5.01
CA LEU A 88 -12.09 0.98 -4.66
C LEU A 88 -12.57 1.06 -3.20
N ASN A 89 -13.14 -0.02 -2.66
CA ASN A 89 -13.49 -0.08 -1.24
C ASN A 89 -12.24 -0.02 -0.34
N GLY A 90 -11.16 -0.72 -0.71
CA GLY A 90 -9.88 -0.62 -0.01
C GLY A 90 -9.27 0.78 -0.07
N LEU A 91 -9.39 1.45 -1.21
CA LEU A 91 -8.96 2.85 -1.37
C LEU A 91 -9.78 3.80 -0.50
N ASN A 92 -11.10 3.64 -0.46
CA ASN A 92 -11.99 4.43 0.39
C ASN A 92 -11.69 4.21 1.88
N PHE A 93 -11.36 2.97 2.27
CA PHE A 93 -10.89 2.68 3.61
C PHE A 93 -9.57 3.41 3.92
N ALA A 94 -8.58 3.34 3.02
CA ALA A 94 -7.32 4.06 3.19
C ALA A 94 -7.53 5.58 3.34
N ARG A 95 -8.39 6.18 2.49
CA ARG A 95 -8.78 7.60 2.61
C ARG A 95 -9.43 7.89 3.97
N LYS A 96 -10.29 7.00 4.47
CA LYS A 96 -10.91 7.15 5.80
C LYS A 96 -9.86 7.12 6.91
N VAL A 97 -8.89 6.20 6.86
CA VAL A 97 -7.78 6.14 7.82
C VAL A 97 -6.98 7.44 7.85
N LEU A 98 -6.75 8.04 6.68
CA LEU A 98 -6.07 9.34 6.59
C LEU A 98 -6.89 10.47 7.23
N VAL A 99 -8.22 10.43 7.11
CA VAL A 99 -9.11 11.43 7.73
C VAL A 99 -9.22 11.24 9.24
N THR A 100 -9.33 9.99 9.71
CA THR A 100 -9.53 9.70 11.14
C THR A 100 -8.22 9.74 11.94
N GLY A 101 -7.07 9.65 11.28
CA GLY A 101 -5.77 9.69 11.96
C GLY A 101 -5.49 8.45 12.81
N GLU A 102 -6.09 7.30 12.47
CA GLU A 102 -6.05 6.07 13.28
C GLU A 102 -4.67 5.38 13.32
N CYS A 103 -3.75 5.76 12.44
CA CYS A 103 -2.40 5.20 12.39
C CYS A 103 -1.34 6.30 12.20
N ASP A 104 -0.10 6.01 12.59
CA ASP A 104 1.05 6.87 12.32
C ASP A 104 1.71 6.57 10.97
N VAL A 105 1.57 5.32 10.51
CA VAL A 105 2.11 4.84 9.23
C VAL A 105 1.03 4.08 8.47
N LEU A 106 0.78 4.49 7.23
CA LEU A 106 -0.09 3.81 6.30
C LEU A 106 0.76 3.19 5.17
N ILE A 107 0.63 1.88 4.99
CA ILE A 107 1.25 1.13 3.90
C ILE A 107 0.17 0.82 2.87
N LEU A 108 0.37 1.27 1.64
CA LEU A 108 -0.49 0.97 0.49
C LEU A 108 0.29 0.06 -0.45
N ASP A 109 0.13 -1.24 -0.23
CA ASP A 109 0.89 -2.29 -0.91
C ASP A 109 0.25 -2.65 -2.26
N GLU A 110 1.02 -2.57 -3.33
CA GLU A 110 0.63 -2.71 -4.74
C GLU A 110 -0.32 -1.61 -5.26
N ILE A 111 -0.31 -0.44 -4.62
CA ILE A 111 -1.09 0.72 -5.08
C ILE A 111 -0.63 1.28 -6.44
N LEU A 112 0.66 1.15 -6.78
CA LEU A 112 1.10 1.57 -8.12
C LEU A 112 0.58 0.62 -9.19
N GLY A 113 0.34 -0.66 -8.84
CA GLY A 113 -0.30 -1.60 -9.75
C GLY A 113 -1.75 -1.22 -10.05
N ILE A 114 -2.52 -0.73 -9.07
CA ILE A 114 -3.91 -0.31 -9.34
C ILE A 114 -3.97 0.94 -10.24
N LEU A 115 -2.92 1.78 -10.21
CA LEU A 115 -2.74 2.88 -11.16
C LEU A 115 -2.41 2.34 -12.56
N ASP A 116 -1.48 1.38 -12.66
CA ASP A 116 -1.11 0.74 -13.93
C ASP A 116 -2.31 0.06 -14.60
N GLU A 117 -3.21 -0.54 -13.83
CA GLU A 117 -4.48 -1.15 -14.28
C GLU A 117 -5.59 -0.13 -14.62
N GLY A 118 -5.32 1.17 -14.44
CA GLY A 118 -6.28 2.26 -14.71
C GLY A 118 -7.48 2.30 -13.76
N VAL A 119 -7.37 1.69 -12.57
CA VAL A 119 -8.44 1.69 -11.56
C VAL A 119 -8.54 3.06 -10.88
N ILE A 120 -7.42 3.76 -10.75
CA ILE A 120 -7.33 5.13 -10.25
C ILE A 120 -6.52 6.00 -11.21
N SER A 121 -6.74 7.31 -11.17
CA SER A 121 -5.89 8.26 -11.89
C SER A 121 -4.65 8.67 -11.09
N GLY A 122 -3.64 9.22 -11.78
CA GLY A 122 -2.47 9.82 -11.13
C GLY A 122 -2.84 10.98 -10.21
N GLU A 123 -3.86 11.76 -10.57
CA GLU A 123 -4.39 12.86 -9.74
C GLU A 123 -4.96 12.34 -8.42
N GLU A 124 -5.72 11.24 -8.46
CA GLU A 124 -6.26 10.61 -7.26
C GLU A 124 -5.17 10.07 -6.34
N LEU A 125 -4.09 9.50 -6.90
CA LEU A 125 -2.95 9.05 -6.12
C LEU A 125 -2.23 10.24 -5.47
N CYS A 126 -2.00 11.34 -6.20
CA CYS A 126 -1.42 12.56 -5.65
C CYS A 126 -2.30 13.18 -4.56
N ALA A 127 -3.62 13.11 -4.69
CA ALA A 127 -4.56 13.57 -3.67
C ALA A 127 -4.43 12.76 -2.37
N ILE A 128 -4.24 11.43 -2.45
CA ILE A 128 -3.99 10.58 -1.28
C ILE A 128 -2.69 10.99 -0.58
N ILE A 129 -1.62 11.27 -1.34
CA ILE A 129 -0.35 11.76 -0.78
C ILE A 129 -0.54 13.10 -0.07
N ALA A 130 -1.26 14.03 -0.68
CA ALA A 130 -1.55 15.33 -0.08
C ALA A 130 -2.36 15.18 1.23
N GLN A 131 -3.35 14.29 1.24
CA GLN A 131 -4.12 13.96 2.44
C GLN A 131 -3.24 13.38 3.55
N ALA A 132 -2.34 12.46 3.23
CA ALA A 132 -1.42 11.88 4.21
C ALA A 132 -0.49 12.94 4.82
N ARG A 133 0.01 13.87 4.00
CA ARG A 133 0.82 15.00 4.49
C ARG A 133 0.04 15.88 5.45
N ASN A 134 -1.19 16.26 5.10
CA ASN A 134 -2.07 17.07 5.95
C ASN A 134 -2.39 16.37 7.28
N ALA A 135 -2.62 15.07 7.25
CA ALA A 135 -2.87 14.25 8.44
C ALA A 135 -1.61 13.95 9.27
N GLN A 136 -0.43 14.37 8.80
CA GLN A 136 0.87 14.03 9.39
C GLN A 136 1.13 12.51 9.52
N ILE A 137 0.62 11.73 8.56
CA ILE A 137 0.78 10.28 8.49
C ILE A 137 1.92 9.94 7.53
N GLN A 138 2.78 9.01 7.92
CA GLN A 138 3.83 8.48 7.04
C GLN A 138 3.20 7.52 6.03
N LEU A 139 3.60 7.61 4.78
CA LEU A 139 3.02 6.82 3.70
C LEU A 139 4.10 5.96 3.05
N ILE A 140 3.82 4.68 2.85
CA ILE A 140 4.68 3.76 2.09
C ILE A 140 3.84 3.19 0.94
N LEU A 141 4.22 3.50 -0.28
CA LEU A 141 3.60 3.02 -1.51
C LEU A 141 4.47 1.93 -2.12
N THR A 142 3.88 0.84 -2.61
CA THR A 142 4.62 -0.19 -3.34
C THR A 142 4.00 -0.47 -4.71
N GLY A 143 4.83 -1.01 -5.61
CA GLY A 143 4.39 -1.57 -6.89
C GLY A 143 5.55 -1.69 -7.87
N THR A 144 5.28 -2.04 -9.13
CA THR A 144 6.38 -2.36 -10.06
C THR A 144 6.96 -1.13 -10.74
N ILE A 145 6.10 -0.30 -11.34
CA ILE A 145 6.50 0.87 -12.12
C ILE A 145 6.39 2.11 -11.25
N TYR A 146 7.42 2.95 -11.25
CA TYR A 146 7.35 4.27 -10.60
C TYR A 146 6.71 5.27 -11.57
N PRO A 147 5.53 5.84 -11.27
CA PRO A 147 4.86 6.77 -12.15
C PRO A 147 5.45 8.18 -12.05
N GLU A 148 5.58 8.86 -13.20
CA GLU A 148 6.14 10.22 -13.26
C GLU A 148 5.32 11.26 -12.52
N CYS A 149 3.99 11.05 -12.38
CA CYS A 149 3.11 11.95 -11.64
C CYS A 149 3.50 12.12 -10.17
N LEU A 150 4.31 11.21 -9.60
CA LEU A 150 4.78 11.29 -8.22
C LEU A 150 6.03 12.16 -8.04
N ASN A 151 6.64 12.62 -9.13
CA ASN A 151 7.80 13.50 -9.06
C ASN A 151 7.47 14.79 -8.31
N GLY A 152 8.26 15.12 -7.29
CA GLY A 152 8.03 16.29 -6.43
C GLY A 152 6.97 16.09 -5.33
N HIS A 153 6.27 14.94 -5.31
CA HIS A 153 5.29 14.62 -4.27
C HIS A 153 5.82 13.63 -3.20
N VAL A 154 6.90 12.90 -3.51
CA VAL A 154 7.48 11.84 -2.67
C VAL A 154 8.85 12.26 -2.10
N ASP A 155 9.18 11.77 -0.90
CA ASP A 155 10.42 12.12 -0.18
C ASP A 155 11.52 11.08 -0.40
N GLU A 156 11.17 9.79 -0.56
CA GLU A 156 12.11 8.70 -0.77
C GLU A 156 11.60 7.74 -1.85
N VAL A 157 12.48 7.33 -2.77
CA VAL A 157 12.20 6.28 -3.75
C VAL A 157 13.27 5.20 -3.67
N THR A 158 12.89 3.99 -3.28
CA THR A 158 13.74 2.80 -3.30
C THR A 158 13.38 1.95 -4.52
N ARG A 159 14.35 1.69 -5.40
CA ARG A 159 14.19 0.76 -6.54
C ARG A 159 14.85 -0.59 -6.24
N ILE A 160 14.08 -1.67 -6.31
CA ILE A 160 14.54 -3.03 -6.08
C ILE A 160 14.62 -3.77 -7.42
N GLN A 161 15.76 -4.40 -7.68
CA GLN A 161 16.00 -5.29 -8.80
C GLN A 161 16.48 -6.65 -8.27
N THR A 162 15.96 -7.75 -8.83
CA THR A 162 16.49 -9.09 -8.60
C THR A 162 17.17 -9.54 -9.90
N ARG A 163 18.43 -9.97 -9.81
CA ARG A 163 19.16 -10.60 -10.91
C ARG A 163 19.40 -12.05 -10.54
N TYR A 164 19.09 -12.95 -11.46
CA TYR A 164 19.55 -14.33 -11.37
C TYR A 164 20.78 -14.41 -12.26
N GLU A 165 21.86 -14.90 -11.69
CA GLU A 165 23.06 -15.31 -12.42
C GLU A 165 22.93 -16.78 -12.84
#